data_AF-A0A8T4CKF7-F1
#
_entry.id   AF-A0A8T4CKF7-F1
#
_cell.length_a   1.000
_cell.length_b   1.000
_cell.length_c   1.000
_cell.angle_alpha   90.00
_cell.angle_beta   90.00
_cell.angle_gamma   90.00
#
_symmetry.space_group_name_H-M   'P 1'
#
loop_
_entity.id
_entity.type
_entity.pdbx_description
1 polymer ?
#
loop_
_entity_poly.entity_id
_entity_poly.type
_entity_poly.pdbx_seq_one_letter_code
_entity_poly.pdbx_strand_id
1 'polypeptide(L)' 'LEKTAMSKGYPLAIGLVSGHCQLCEKCTLDRSTCVNPTKARYSEEAVGVNVQATAKNAGIQFTYPFEKNPESFALILIA' A
#
# COMPACT_ATOMS: atom_id res chain seq x y z
N LEU A 1 8.33 -8.27 -2.84
CA LEU A 1 8.71 -7.97 -1.44
C LEU A 1 8.12 -8.98 -0.47
N GLU A 2 6.81 -9.21 -0.46
CA GLU A 2 6.15 -10.19 0.44
C GLU A 2 6.77 -11.58 0.39
N LYS A 3 6.91 -12.18 -0.81
CA LYS A 3 7.56 -13.49 -0.97
C LYS A 3 8.98 -13.53 -0.39
N THR A 4 9.74 -12.45 -0.55
CA THR A 4 11.09 -12.33 0.01
C THR A 4 11.05 -12.25 1.53
N ALA A 5 10.15 -11.46 2.11
CA ALA A 5 9.97 -11.38 3.56
C ALA A 5 9.52 -12.74 4.15
N MET A 6 8.60 -13.44 3.50
CA MET A 6 8.17 -14.78 3.89
C MET A 6 9.34 -15.76 3.89
N SER A 7 10.21 -15.73 2.87
CA SER A 7 11.40 -16.58 2.82
C SER A 7 12.43 -16.26 3.91
N LYS A 8 12.33 -15.08 4.53
CA LYS A 8 13.17 -14.62 5.64
C LYS A 8 12.54 -14.87 7.02
N GLY A 9 11.44 -15.61 7.10
CA GLY A 9 10.79 -15.97 8.37
C GLY A 9 9.62 -15.09 8.79
N TYR A 10 9.09 -14.23 7.91
CA TYR A 10 7.90 -13.42 8.16
C TYR A 10 6.68 -13.97 7.40
N PRO A 11 6.02 -15.05 7.88
CA PRO A 11 4.96 -15.73 7.15
C PRO A 11 3.72 -14.85 6.95
N LEU A 12 3.52 -13.84 7.81
CA LEU A 12 2.40 -12.91 7.76
C LEU A 12 2.75 -11.59 7.04
N ALA A 13 3.84 -11.58 6.26
CA ALA A 13 4.24 -10.38 5.55
C ALA A 13 3.18 -9.93 4.54
N ILE A 14 2.76 -8.67 4.62
CA ILE A 14 1.73 -8.10 3.75
C ILE A 14 2.16 -6.71 3.24
N GLY A 15 1.98 -6.50 1.94
CA GLY A 15 2.19 -5.23 1.28
C GLY A 15 0.97 -4.33 1.41
N LEU A 16 1.19 -3.05 1.67
CA LEU A 16 0.20 -2.00 1.65
C LEU A 16 0.64 -0.94 0.64
N VAL A 17 -0.31 -0.35 -0.06
CA VAL A 17 -0.03 0.66 -1.10
C VAL A 17 -0.56 2.02 -0.65
N SER A 18 -0.01 3.12 -1.15
CA SER A 18 -0.65 4.42 -0.95
C SER A 18 -1.84 4.59 -1.89
N GLY A 19 -2.96 5.07 -1.36
CA GLY A 19 -4.14 5.36 -2.17
C GLY A 19 -4.81 4.12 -2.77
N HIS A 20 -5.55 4.33 -3.85
CA HIS A 20 -6.39 3.27 -4.42
C HIS A 20 -5.61 2.28 -5.32
N CYS A 21 -6.19 1.10 -5.53
CA CYS A 21 -5.66 0.07 -6.42
C CYS A 21 -5.58 0.56 -7.89
N GLN A 22 -4.42 0.44 -8.52
CA GLN A 22 -4.15 0.85 -9.91
C GLN A 22 -4.11 -0.30 -10.92
N LEU A 23 -4.64 -1.49 -10.58
CA LEU A 23 -4.47 -2.70 -11.41
C LEU A 23 -5.41 -2.75 -12.62
N CYS A 24 -6.50 -2.01 -12.62
CA CYS A 24 -7.52 -2.05 -13.65
C CYS A 24 -7.78 -0.64 -14.19
N GLU A 25 -8.03 -0.51 -15.48
CA GLU A 25 -8.50 0.74 -16.09
C GLU A 25 -9.88 1.13 -15.54
N LYS A 26 -10.77 0.15 -15.36
CA LYS A 26 -12.08 0.31 -14.72
C LYS A 26 -12.28 -0.74 -13.63
N CYS A 27 -12.46 -0.28 -12.38
CA CYS A 27 -12.71 -1.14 -11.23
C CYS A 27 -14.21 -1.49 -11.14
N THR A 28 -14.54 -2.72 -10.76
CA THR A 28 -15.93 -3.16 -10.52
C THR A 28 -16.52 -2.57 -9.24
N LEU A 29 -15.68 -2.03 -8.35
CA LEU A 29 -16.02 -1.56 -7.01
C LEU A 29 -16.66 -2.61 -6.09
N ASP A 30 -16.70 -3.86 -6.53
CA ASP A 30 -17.15 -5.01 -5.77
C ASP A 30 -16.00 -6.01 -5.68
N ARG A 31 -15.63 -6.34 -4.44
CA ARG A 31 -14.53 -7.25 -4.14
C ARG A 31 -14.80 -8.67 -4.63
N SER A 32 -16.06 -9.10 -4.65
CA SER A 32 -16.43 -10.45 -5.09
C SER A 32 -16.24 -10.65 -6.59
N THR A 33 -16.23 -9.56 -7.35
CA THR A 33 -16.04 -9.53 -8.81
C THR A 33 -14.66 -9.00 -9.22
N CYS A 34 -13.73 -8.83 -8.27
CA CYS A 34 -12.38 -8.37 -8.57
C CYS A 34 -11.66 -9.39 -9.47
N VAL A 35 -11.18 -8.93 -10.63
CA VAL A 35 -10.42 -9.77 -11.58
C VAL A 35 -8.96 -10.00 -11.17
N ASN A 36 -8.46 -9.24 -10.18
CA ASN A 36 -7.08 -9.33 -9.66
C ASN A 36 -7.03 -9.52 -8.13
N PRO A 37 -7.80 -10.45 -7.53
CA PRO A 37 -8.01 -10.48 -6.08
C PRO A 37 -6.74 -10.81 -5.30
N THR A 38 -5.86 -11.66 -5.85
CA THR A 38 -4.58 -12.06 -5.24
C THR A 38 -3.47 -11.03 -5.40
N LYS A 39 -3.62 -10.08 -6.33
CA LYS A 39 -2.67 -8.99 -6.59
C LYS A 39 -3.09 -7.69 -5.92
N ALA A 40 -4.39 -7.48 -5.73
CA ALA A 40 -4.91 -6.31 -5.03
C ALA A 40 -4.31 -6.23 -3.62
N ARG A 41 -3.88 -5.03 -3.24
CA ARG A 41 -3.43 -4.71 -1.88
C ARG A 41 -4.33 -3.61 -1.33
N TYR A 42 -4.55 -3.66 -0.02
CA TYR A 42 -5.24 -2.58 0.66
C TYR A 42 -4.35 -1.35 0.71
N SER A 43 -4.99 -0.18 0.79
CA SER A 43 -4.24 1.02 1.06
C SER A 43 -3.78 1.07 2.51
N GLU A 44 -2.70 1.79 2.76
CA GLU A 44 -2.15 2.00 4.10
C GLU A 44 -3.21 2.63 5.01
N GLU A 45 -3.86 3.68 4.53
CA GLU A 45 -4.92 4.39 5.25
C GLU A 45 -6.21 3.54 5.42
N ALA A 46 -6.51 2.63 4.50
CA ALA A 46 -7.70 1.77 4.59
C ALA A 46 -7.62 0.78 5.76
N VAL A 47 -6.42 0.46 6.25
CA VAL A 47 -6.20 -0.40 7.42
C VAL A 47 -5.81 0.39 8.68
N GLY A 48 -5.97 1.72 8.65
CA GLY A 48 -5.77 2.59 9.81
C GLY A 48 -4.34 3.07 10.02
N VAL A 49 -3.44 2.90 9.04
CA VAL A 49 -2.08 3.48 9.13
C VAL A 49 -2.17 4.99 8.95
N ASN A 50 -1.59 5.74 9.88
CA ASN A 50 -1.35 7.17 9.69
C ASN A 50 -0.14 7.35 8.75
N VAL A 51 -0.42 7.46 7.46
CA VAL A 51 0.58 7.56 6.38
C VAL A 51 1.54 8.74 6.62
N GLN A 52 1.01 9.90 7.02
CA GLN A 52 1.79 11.11 7.26
C GLN A 52 2.77 10.95 8.43
N ALA A 53 2.29 10.44 9.57
CA ALA A 53 3.14 10.20 10.74
C ALA A 53 4.16 9.08 10.46
N THR A 54 3.75 8.03 9.74
CA THR A 54 4.62 6.91 9.39
C THR A 54 5.80 7.35 8.55
N ALA A 55 5.57 8.14 7.49
CA ALA A 55 6.69 8.56 6.67
C ALA A 55 7.52 9.66 7.33
N LYS A 56 6.93 10.54 8.16
CA LYS A 56 7.71 11.44 9.03
C LYS A 56 8.70 10.64 9.91
N ASN A 57 8.25 9.55 10.51
CA ASN A 57 9.11 8.68 11.32
C ASN A 57 10.17 7.95 10.48
N ALA A 58 9.91 7.71 9.21
CA ALA A 58 10.86 7.14 8.25
C ALA A 58 11.80 8.19 7.61
N GLY A 59 11.70 9.47 7.98
CA GLY A 59 12.49 10.55 7.38
C GLY A 59 12.05 10.97 5.97
N ILE A 60 10.86 10.55 5.54
CA ILE A 60 10.27 10.91 4.26
C ILE A 60 9.44 12.18 4.47
N GLN A 61 9.74 13.22 3.69
CA GLN A 61 9.04 14.50 3.75
C GLN A 61 8.15 14.69 2.53
N PHE A 62 6.95 15.22 2.77
CA PHE A 62 6.03 15.63 1.70
C PHE A 62 5.35 16.92 2.08
N THR A 63 5.17 17.78 1.07
CA THR A 63 4.52 19.08 1.22
C THR A 63 3.14 18.99 0.58
N TYR A 64 2.12 19.32 1.37
CA TYR A 64 0.75 19.46 0.88
C TYR A 64 0.42 20.95 0.67
N PRO A 65 -0.39 21.30 -0.35
CA PRO A 65 -0.87 20.43 -1.43
C PRO A 65 0.28 20.05 -2.37
N PHE A 66 0.17 18.88 -3.01
CA PHE A 66 1.18 18.47 -3.98
C PHE A 66 1.10 19.32 -5.26
N GLU A 67 2.23 19.86 -5.71
CA GLU A 67 2.29 20.62 -6.98
C GLU A 67 2.19 19.73 -8.22
N LYS A 68 2.64 18.47 -8.11
CA LYS A 68 2.65 17.44 -9.16
C LYS A 68 2.24 16.09 -8.58
N ASN A 69 2.40 15.02 -9.37
CA ASN A 69 2.23 13.65 -8.89
C ASN A 69 3.10 13.43 -7.64
N PRO A 70 2.50 13.12 -6.48
CA PRO A 70 3.27 12.88 -5.27
C PRO A 70 4.20 11.68 -5.45
N GLU A 71 5.39 11.76 -4.88
CA GLU A 71 6.18 10.56 -4.64
C GLU A 71 5.40 9.66 -3.69
N SER A 72 5.02 8.49 -4.19
CA SER A 72 4.32 7.48 -3.39
C SER A 72 5.33 6.52 -2.81
N PHE A 73 5.07 6.08 -1.58
CA PHE A 73 5.76 4.94 -0.99
C PHE A 73 4.76 3.80 -0.80
N ALA A 74 5.27 2.66 -0.34
CA ALA A 74 4.47 1.51 0.01
C ALA A 74 5.06 0.90 1.27
N LEU A 75 4.22 0.32 2.12
CA LEU A 75 4.66 -0.37 3.31
C LEU A 75 4.70 -1.87 3.07
N ILE A 76 5.66 -2.54 3.70
CA ILE A 76 5.59 -3.97 3.96
C ILE A 76 5.51 -4.17 5.46
N LEU A 77 4.36 -4.65 5.91
CA LEU A 77 4.19 -5.09 7.27
C LEU A 77 4.88 -6.45 7.40
N ILE A 78 5.77 -6.56 8.38
CA ILE A 78 6.39 -7.81 8.81
C ILE A 78 5.97 -8.04 10.26
N ALA A 79 5.43 -9.21 10.53
CA ALA A 79 4.96 -9.67 11.85
C ALA A 79 5.55 -11.03 12.16
#